data_AF-A0A1G3JY24-F1
#
_entry.id   AF-A0A1G3JY24-F1
#
_cell.length_a   1.000
_cell.length_b   1.000
_cell.length_c   1.000
_cell.angle_alpha   90.00
_cell.angle_beta   90.00
_cell.angle_gamma   90.00
#
_symmetry.space_group_name_H-M   'P 1'
#
loop_
_entity.id
_entity.type
_entity.pdbx_description
1 polymer ?
#
loop_
_entity_poly.entity_id
_entity_poly.type
_entity_poly.pdbx_seq_one_letter_code
_entity_poly.pdbx_strand_id
1 'polypeptide(L)'
;MSDNRQSLSDLAAIAAEAAAAPAAAPAAPEAAATAAAPVEAEAPAAPVEPAAPTMPLRAQEIDNLGRAYATGRRKDAVARVWVKPGTGKITVNGRDQEIYFARPTLRLVINQPFGVTDRNGQYDVIATVKGGGLSGQAGAVKHGIAQALTKYEPALRSAVKAEGFLTRDSRVVERKKYGKAKARKSFQFSKR
;
A
#
# COMPACT_ATOMS: atom_id res chain seq x y z
N MET A 1 -10.00 -21.06 -45.94
CA MET A 1 -10.46 -22.18 -45.08
C MET A 1 -9.65 -22.10 -43.80
N SER A 2 -10.14 -21.69 -42.63
CA SER A 2 -11.47 -21.38 -42.12
C SER A 2 -11.24 -20.50 -40.89
N ASP A 3 -11.92 -19.36 -40.82
CA ASP A 3 -11.77 -18.38 -39.74
C ASP A 3 -12.23 -18.95 -38.40
N ASN A 4 -11.33 -18.91 -37.42
CA ASN A 4 -11.57 -19.13 -36.01
C ASN A 4 -12.31 -17.92 -35.40
N ARG A 5 -13.63 -17.86 -35.57
CA ARG A 5 -14.51 -16.93 -34.84
C ARG A 5 -15.53 -17.74 -34.06
N GLN A 6 -15.28 -17.88 -32.76
CA GLN A 6 -16.26 -18.35 -31.78
C GLN A 6 -17.54 -17.55 -31.95
N SER A 7 -18.64 -18.24 -32.23
CA SER A 7 -19.91 -17.63 -32.57
C SER A 7 -20.72 -17.33 -31.30
N LEU A 8 -21.51 -16.25 -31.32
CA LEU A 8 -22.33 -15.81 -30.18
C LEU A 8 -23.40 -16.85 -29.76
N SER A 9 -23.70 -17.81 -30.63
CA SER A 9 -24.56 -18.97 -30.34
C SER A 9 -23.92 -19.98 -29.39
N ASP A 10 -22.60 -20.13 -29.40
CA ASP A 10 -21.89 -21.10 -28.55
C ASP A 10 -21.80 -20.63 -27.08
N LEU A 11 -21.78 -19.31 -26.85
CA LEU A 11 -21.83 -18.72 -25.50
C LEU A 11 -23.21 -18.79 -24.86
N ALA A 12 -24.28 -18.78 -25.67
CA ALA A 12 -25.65 -18.90 -25.17
C ALA A 12 -25.98 -20.33 -24.70
N ALA A 13 -25.38 -21.35 -25.32
CA ALA A 13 -25.55 -22.75 -24.93
C ALA A 13 -24.88 -23.06 -23.58
N ILE A 14 -23.68 -22.52 -23.33
CA ILE A 14 -22.95 -22.71 -22.06
C ILE A 14 -23.64 -22.00 -20.88
N ALA A 15 -24.31 -20.87 -21.13
CA ALA A 15 -25.09 -20.17 -20.11
C ALA A 15 -26.39 -20.91 -19.73
N ALA A 16 -26.96 -21.71 -20.65
CA ALA A 16 -28.16 -22.50 -20.39
C ALA A 16 -27.88 -23.78 -19.59
N GLU A 17 -26.66 -24.33 -19.68
CA GLU A 17 -26.28 -25.59 -19.01
C GLU A 17 -25.87 -25.41 -17.53
N ALA A 18 -25.60 -24.17 -17.09
CA ALA A 18 -25.24 -23.86 -15.71
C ALA A 18 -26.43 -23.53 -14.78
N ALA A 19 -27.67 -23.58 -15.29
CA ALA A 19 -28.87 -23.10 -14.59
C ALA A 19 -30.03 -24.13 -14.50
N ALA A 20 -29.76 -25.33 -14.01
CA ALA A 20 -30.78 -26.28 -13.52
C ALA A 20 -30.17 -27.13 -12.37
N ALA A 21 -30.18 -26.64 -11.11
CA ALA A 21 -31.16 -26.94 -10.04
C ALA A 21 -30.88 -28.29 -9.30
N PRO A 22 -31.51 -28.58 -8.13
CA PRO A 22 -31.31 -27.94 -6.82
C PRO A 22 -31.13 -28.95 -5.65
N ALA A 23 -31.11 -28.43 -4.42
CA ALA A 23 -30.91 -29.09 -3.12
C ALA A 23 -32.07 -29.97 -2.59
N ALA A 24 -31.75 -30.98 -1.75
CA ALA A 24 -32.45 -31.33 -0.49
C ALA A 24 -31.78 -32.53 0.25
N ALA A 25 -31.69 -32.42 1.59
CA ALA A 25 -31.21 -33.42 2.58
C ALA A 25 -32.30 -34.48 2.93
N PRO A 26 -32.29 -35.27 4.04
CA PRO A 26 -31.26 -35.70 5.03
C PRO A 26 -31.30 -37.22 5.38
N ALA A 27 -30.33 -37.75 6.16
CA ALA A 27 -30.54 -38.84 7.16
C ALA A 27 -29.23 -39.21 7.91
N ALA A 28 -29.28 -39.23 9.25
CA ALA A 28 -28.33 -39.86 10.18
C ALA A 28 -28.89 -41.24 10.62
N PRO A 29 -28.35 -42.02 11.58
CA PRO A 29 -27.10 -41.90 12.38
C PRO A 29 -26.31 -43.24 12.55
N GLU A 30 -25.10 -43.19 13.11
CA GLU A 30 -24.56 -44.28 13.94
C GLU A 30 -23.75 -43.70 15.10
N ALA A 31 -23.95 -44.26 16.28
CA ALA A 31 -23.50 -43.76 17.57
C ALA A 31 -22.38 -44.64 18.15
N ALA A 32 -21.41 -44.01 18.81
CA ALA A 32 -20.73 -44.59 19.97
C ALA A 32 -20.25 -43.46 20.88
N ALA A 33 -20.82 -43.44 22.09
CA ALA A 33 -20.51 -42.52 23.17
C ALA A 33 -19.37 -43.06 24.04
N THR A 34 -18.57 -42.15 24.61
CA THR A 34 -18.03 -42.32 25.97
C THR A 34 -17.86 -40.96 26.63
N ALA A 35 -18.16 -40.90 27.93
CA ALA A 35 -18.58 -39.73 28.68
C ALA A 35 -17.47 -39.09 29.55
N ALA A 36 -17.67 -37.78 29.81
CA ALA A 36 -17.49 -37.03 31.07
C ALA A 36 -16.14 -37.01 31.85
N ALA A 37 -15.47 -35.83 31.80
CA ALA A 37 -15.00 -34.89 32.86
C ALA A 37 -14.54 -35.42 34.25
N PRO A 38 -13.53 -34.80 34.95
CA PRO A 38 -13.43 -33.35 35.24
C PRO A 38 -12.02 -32.70 35.14
N VAL A 39 -11.91 -31.43 34.72
CA VAL A 39 -11.64 -30.19 35.51
C VAL A 39 -10.39 -30.21 36.40
N GLU A 40 -9.29 -29.60 35.92
CA GLU A 40 -8.28 -28.93 36.75
C GLU A 40 -8.10 -27.49 36.29
N ALA A 41 -7.96 -26.61 37.27
CA ALA A 41 -8.06 -25.16 37.19
C ALA A 41 -6.76 -24.53 36.67
N GLU A 42 -6.89 -23.68 35.64
CA GLU A 42 -5.86 -22.70 35.32
C GLU A 42 -6.35 -21.31 35.76
N ALA A 43 -5.51 -20.66 36.54
CA ALA A 43 -5.76 -19.43 37.28
C ALA A 43 -6.24 -18.26 36.38
N PRO A 44 -7.00 -17.30 36.93
CA PRO A 44 -7.46 -16.15 36.17
C PRO A 44 -6.27 -15.30 35.74
N ALA A 45 -6.03 -15.23 34.43
CA ALA A 45 -5.15 -14.25 33.85
C ALA A 45 -5.68 -12.85 34.21
N ALA A 46 -4.87 -12.10 34.95
CA ALA A 46 -5.13 -10.72 35.32
C ALA A 46 -5.52 -9.89 34.09
N PRO A 47 -6.37 -8.85 34.22
CA PRO A 47 -6.64 -7.93 33.13
C PRO A 47 -5.32 -7.25 32.75
N VAL A 48 -4.77 -7.61 31.59
CA VAL A 48 -3.63 -6.89 31.03
C VAL A 48 -4.18 -5.56 30.54
N GLU A 49 -4.10 -4.54 31.40
CA GLU A 49 -4.29 -3.15 30.99
C GLU A 49 -3.39 -2.89 29.77
N PRO A 50 -3.91 -2.36 28.66
CA PRO A 50 -3.08 -2.08 27.50
C PRO A 50 -2.07 -0.99 27.91
N ALA A 51 -0.80 -1.39 28.00
CA ALA A 51 0.31 -0.51 28.30
C ALA A 51 0.22 0.75 27.41
N ALA A 52 -0.10 1.89 28.03
CA ALA A 52 -0.05 3.18 27.36
C ALA A 52 1.33 3.32 26.70
N PRO A 53 1.41 3.72 25.40
CA PRO A 53 2.69 3.77 24.73
C PRO A 53 3.61 4.75 25.46
N THR A 54 4.66 4.22 26.10
CA THR A 54 5.68 4.93 26.89
C THR A 54 6.61 5.80 26.03
N MET A 55 6.19 6.15 24.80
CA MET A 55 6.91 7.10 23.96
C MET A 55 6.32 8.49 24.17
N PRO A 56 7.13 9.52 24.45
CA PRO A 56 6.64 10.89 24.38
C PRO A 56 6.07 11.11 22.98
N LEU A 57 4.81 11.54 22.92
CA LEU A 57 4.21 12.00 21.68
C LEU A 57 5.08 13.15 21.16
N ARG A 58 5.55 13.04 19.92
CA ARG A 58 6.35 14.11 19.30
C ARG A 58 5.48 15.37 19.21
N ALA A 59 6.10 16.54 19.25
CA ALA A 59 5.38 17.78 19.02
C ALA A 59 4.81 17.82 17.59
N GLN A 60 3.61 18.40 17.45
CA GLN A 60 2.97 18.64 16.18
C GLN A 60 3.69 19.80 15.47
N GLU A 61 4.23 19.55 14.28
CA GLU A 61 4.96 20.55 13.48
C GLU A 61 4.07 21.04 12.34
N ILE A 62 3.41 22.18 12.55
CA ILE A 62 2.47 22.77 11.59
C ILE A 62 2.84 24.24 11.34
N ASP A 63 2.72 24.68 10.09
CA ASP A 63 2.93 26.08 9.71
C ASP A 63 1.78 26.99 10.19
N ASN A 64 1.99 28.30 10.15
CA ASN A 64 0.96 29.32 10.43
C ASN A 64 -0.34 29.15 9.62
N LEU A 65 -0.29 28.45 8.48
CA LEU A 65 -1.43 28.20 7.59
C LEU A 65 -2.12 26.85 7.86
N GLY A 66 -1.79 26.15 8.94
CA GLY A 66 -2.39 24.86 9.28
C GLY A 66 -1.94 23.71 8.37
N ARG A 67 -0.79 23.84 7.72
CA ARG A 67 -0.25 22.85 6.77
C ARG A 67 0.97 22.15 7.36
N ALA A 68 1.10 20.85 7.09
CA ALA A 68 2.30 20.09 7.43
C ALA A 68 3.22 19.99 6.21
N TYR A 69 4.50 20.33 6.39
CA TYR A 69 5.52 20.22 5.36
C TYR A 69 6.38 18.97 5.54
N ALA A 70 6.56 18.21 4.46
CA ALA A 70 7.51 17.11 4.40
C ALA A 70 8.19 16.99 3.04
N THR A 71 9.30 16.26 3.02
CA THR A 71 10.05 15.98 1.79
C THR A 71 10.27 14.49 1.64
N GLY A 72 9.83 13.93 0.52
CA GLY A 72 10.08 12.54 0.16
C GLY A 72 11.12 12.42 -0.94
N ARG A 73 11.91 11.34 -0.92
CA ARG A 73 12.92 11.04 -1.95
C ARG A 73 12.94 9.56 -2.29
N ARG A 74 13.01 9.22 -3.57
CA ARG A 74 13.21 7.85 -4.06
C ARG A 74 13.97 7.85 -5.37
N LYS A 75 15.05 7.06 -5.46
CA LYS A 75 16.00 7.14 -6.58
C LYS A 75 16.41 8.62 -6.78
N ASP A 76 16.26 9.14 -7.99
CA ASP A 76 16.56 10.53 -8.35
C ASP A 76 15.37 11.48 -8.20
N ALA A 77 14.19 10.98 -7.78
CA ALA A 77 13.00 11.79 -7.60
C ALA A 77 12.96 12.43 -6.20
N VAL A 78 12.62 13.72 -6.17
CA VAL A 78 12.43 14.51 -4.94
C VAL A 78 11.03 15.12 -4.98
N ALA A 79 10.25 14.88 -3.92
CA ALA A 79 8.91 15.40 -3.75
C ALA A 79 8.85 16.30 -2.50
N ARG A 80 8.38 17.53 -2.68
CA ARG A 80 7.98 18.43 -1.59
C ARG A 80 6.48 18.32 -1.44
N VAL A 81 6.01 17.99 -0.25
CA VAL A 81 4.60 17.70 0.01
C VAL A 81 4.10 18.61 1.10
N TRP A 82 2.96 19.23 0.84
CA TRP A 82 2.18 19.99 1.81
C TRP A 82 0.86 19.27 2.02
N VAL A 83 0.53 19.00 3.27
CA VAL A 83 -0.73 18.36 3.66
C VAL A 83 -1.57 19.36 4.44
N LYS A 84 -2.85 19.47 4.08
CA LYS A 84 -3.84 20.33 4.74
C LYS A 84 -5.11 19.50 5.00
N PRO A 85 -5.82 19.66 6.13
CA PRO A 85 -7.16 19.07 6.28
C PRO A 85 -8.10 19.63 5.21
N GLY A 86 -8.89 18.76 4.56
CA GLY A 86 -9.72 19.15 3.41
C GLY A 86 -10.51 18.00 2.79
N THR A 87 -10.73 18.08 1.48
CA THR A 87 -11.66 17.21 0.71
C THR A 87 -11.03 15.94 0.11
N GLY A 88 -9.75 15.67 0.35
CA GLY A 88 -9.06 14.53 -0.25
C GLY A 88 -8.47 14.79 -1.63
N LYS A 89 -8.38 16.05 -2.07
CA LYS A 89 -7.85 16.41 -3.39
C LYS A 89 -6.33 16.34 -3.41
N ILE A 90 -5.78 15.59 -4.37
CA ILE A 90 -4.33 15.40 -4.52
C ILE A 90 -3.88 16.08 -5.81
N THR A 91 -3.18 17.20 -5.67
CA THR A 91 -2.65 17.99 -6.80
C THR A 91 -1.14 17.80 -6.88
N VAL A 92 -0.64 17.46 -8.08
CA VAL A 92 0.78 17.18 -8.35
C VAL A 92 1.28 18.11 -9.45
N ASN A 93 2.23 18.98 -9.13
CA ASN A 93 2.79 19.98 -10.06
C ASN A 93 1.72 20.84 -10.77
N GLY A 94 0.65 21.19 -10.05
CA GLY A 94 -0.46 22.00 -10.58
C GLY A 94 -1.45 21.24 -11.47
N ARG A 95 -1.33 19.91 -11.58
CA ARG A 95 -2.27 19.03 -12.30
C ARG A 95 -2.91 18.06 -11.32
N ASP A 96 -4.09 17.54 -11.69
CA ASP A 96 -4.73 16.49 -10.92
C ASP A 96 -3.92 15.17 -10.96
N GLN A 97 -4.00 14.38 -9.88
CA GLN A 97 -3.28 13.12 -9.77
C GLN A 97 -3.60 12.12 -10.88
N GLU A 98 -4.83 12.13 -11.42
CA GLU A 98 -5.25 11.18 -12.45
C GLU A 98 -4.61 11.49 -13.79
N ILE A 99 -4.45 12.78 -14.08
CA ILE A 99 -3.81 13.27 -15.30
C ILE A 99 -2.29 13.10 -15.20
N TYR A 100 -1.69 13.37 -14.04
CA TYR A 100 -0.24 13.26 -13.87
C TYR A 100 0.22 11.79 -13.82
N PHE A 101 -0.49 10.95 -13.08
CA PHE A 101 -0.21 9.52 -12.95
C PHE A 101 -1.23 8.70 -13.73
N ALA A 102 -1.05 8.62 -15.05
CA ALA A 102 -1.94 7.88 -15.95
C ALA A 102 -2.16 6.39 -15.54
N ARG A 103 -1.20 5.77 -14.85
CA ARG A 103 -1.31 4.36 -14.41
C ARG A 103 -2.03 4.26 -13.05
N PRO A 104 -3.13 3.48 -12.94
CA PRO A 104 -3.85 3.28 -11.66
C PRO A 104 -2.97 2.72 -10.55
N THR A 105 -2.01 1.86 -10.87
CA THR A 105 -1.08 1.30 -9.88
C THR A 105 -0.28 2.38 -9.15
N LEU A 106 0.09 3.47 -9.83
CA LEU A 106 0.84 4.57 -9.21
C LEU A 106 -0.04 5.40 -8.27
N ARG A 107 -1.32 5.58 -8.62
CA ARG A 107 -2.32 6.23 -7.75
C ARG A 107 -2.54 5.42 -6.47
N LEU A 108 -2.67 4.10 -6.60
CA LEU A 108 -2.82 3.21 -5.44
C LEU A 108 -1.62 3.32 -4.48
N VAL A 109 -0.40 3.39 -5.01
CA VAL A 109 0.82 3.57 -4.19
C VAL A 109 0.80 4.88 -3.39
N ILE A 110 0.26 5.96 -3.97
CA ILE A 110 0.12 7.27 -3.30
C ILE A 110 -0.93 7.21 -2.19
N ASN A 111 -2.00 6.43 -2.37
CA ASN A 111 -3.09 6.31 -1.41
C ASN A 111 -2.80 5.39 -0.22
N GLN A 112 -1.79 4.50 -0.31
CA GLN A 112 -1.42 3.57 0.77
C GLN A 112 -1.27 4.18 2.18
N PRO A 113 -0.62 5.36 2.36
CA PRO A 113 -0.50 5.99 3.68
C PRO A 113 -1.84 6.42 4.30
N PHE A 114 -2.83 6.75 3.46
CA PHE A 114 -4.17 7.11 3.93
C PHE A 114 -4.99 5.88 4.32
N GLY A 115 -4.79 4.76 3.61
CA GLY A 115 -5.42 3.48 3.96
C GLY A 115 -4.95 2.92 5.30
N VAL A 116 -3.67 3.07 5.65
CA VAL A 116 -3.13 2.58 6.94
C VAL A 116 -3.51 3.46 8.12
N THR A 117 -3.78 4.74 7.87
CA THR A 117 -4.18 5.68 8.93
C THR A 117 -5.69 5.83 9.04
N ASP A 118 -6.45 5.13 8.20
CA ASP A 118 -7.90 5.29 8.03
C ASP A 118 -8.33 6.76 7.78
N ARG A 119 -7.45 7.56 7.16
CA ARG A 119 -7.67 8.99 6.87
C ARG A 119 -7.97 9.28 5.40
N ASN A 120 -8.61 8.31 4.74
CA ASN A 120 -9.04 8.47 3.36
C ASN A 120 -10.00 9.66 3.22
N GLY A 121 -9.70 10.58 2.30
CA GLY A 121 -10.57 11.73 2.00
C GLY A 121 -10.53 12.90 2.98
N GLN A 122 -9.71 12.84 4.04
CA GLN A 122 -9.68 13.89 5.09
C GLN A 122 -8.65 14.98 4.82
N TYR A 123 -7.67 14.72 3.95
CA TYR A 123 -6.56 15.63 3.70
C TYR A 123 -6.42 15.96 2.22
N ASP A 124 -6.29 17.26 1.93
CA ASP A 124 -5.82 17.74 0.64
C ASP A 124 -4.28 17.72 0.61
N VAL A 125 -3.73 17.28 -0.51
CA VAL A 125 -2.29 17.15 -0.72
C VAL A 125 -1.85 18.01 -1.90
N ILE A 126 -0.88 18.88 -1.65
CA ILE A 126 -0.22 19.65 -2.71
C ILE A 126 1.23 19.16 -2.79
N ALA A 127 1.55 18.46 -3.87
CA ALA A 127 2.87 17.92 -4.11
C ALA A 127 3.58 18.64 -5.26
N THR A 128 4.82 19.06 -5.03
CA THR A 128 5.74 19.52 -6.07
C THR A 128 6.86 18.51 -6.23
N VAL A 129 7.00 17.93 -7.41
CA VAL A 129 7.92 16.82 -7.67
C VAL A 129 8.87 17.16 -8.81
N LYS A 130 10.15 16.82 -8.62
CA LYS A 130 11.22 17.00 -9.61
C LYS A 130 12.13 15.77 -9.68
N GLY A 131 12.67 15.52 -10.88
CA GLY A 131 13.63 14.43 -11.13
C GLY A 131 13.01 13.04 -11.25
N GLY A 132 13.83 12.06 -11.66
CA GLY A 132 13.44 10.67 -11.85
C GLY A 132 12.38 10.45 -12.93
N GLY A 133 11.67 9.32 -12.85
CA GLY A 133 10.50 9.02 -13.67
C GLY A 133 9.25 8.79 -12.82
N LEU A 134 8.08 8.62 -13.46
CA LEU A 134 6.76 8.56 -12.80
C LEU A 134 6.68 7.58 -11.61
N SER A 135 7.28 6.40 -11.73
CA SER A 135 7.29 5.40 -10.64
C SER A 135 8.16 5.84 -9.44
N GLY A 136 9.31 6.47 -9.70
CA GLY A 136 10.16 7.03 -8.64
C GLY A 136 9.47 8.21 -7.95
N GLN A 137 8.81 9.05 -8.74
CA GLN A 137 8.04 10.20 -8.27
C GLN A 137 6.87 9.79 -7.38
N ALA A 138 6.06 8.81 -7.79
CA ALA A 138 4.96 8.29 -6.96
C ALA A 138 5.47 7.75 -5.62
N GLY A 139 6.61 7.03 -5.62
CA GLY A 139 7.24 6.55 -4.39
C GLY A 139 7.78 7.67 -3.51
N ALA A 140 8.32 8.74 -4.10
CA ALA A 140 8.75 9.93 -3.37
C ALA A 140 7.56 10.67 -2.74
N VAL A 141 6.45 10.82 -3.47
CA VAL A 141 5.21 11.43 -2.97
C VAL A 141 4.64 10.61 -1.81
N LYS A 142 4.53 9.28 -1.96
CA LYS A 142 4.10 8.37 -0.88
C LYS A 142 4.90 8.60 0.41
N HIS A 143 6.23 8.63 0.30
CA HIS A 143 7.10 8.84 1.47
C HIS A 143 6.91 10.24 2.08
N GLY A 144 6.73 11.27 1.25
CA GLY A 144 6.45 12.62 1.69
C GLY A 144 5.11 12.74 2.43
N ILE A 145 4.04 12.12 1.92
CA ILE A 145 2.71 12.09 2.57
C ILE A 145 2.81 11.40 3.93
N ALA A 146 3.45 10.23 4.00
CA ALA A 146 3.62 9.51 5.24
C ALA A 146 4.33 10.36 6.31
N GLN A 147 5.39 11.06 5.94
CA GLN A 147 6.09 11.97 6.86
C GLN A 147 5.21 13.15 7.28
N ALA A 148 4.50 13.78 6.34
CA ALA A 148 3.63 14.92 6.63
C ALA A 148 2.49 14.54 7.58
N LEU A 149 1.87 13.37 7.39
CA LEU A 149 0.85 12.84 8.29
C LEU A 149 1.38 12.66 9.71
N THR A 150 2.60 12.15 9.89
CA THR A 150 3.19 11.99 11.23
C THR A 150 3.57 13.30 11.91
N LYS A 151 3.78 14.38 11.14
CA LYS A 151 4.00 15.73 11.68
C LYS A 151 2.69 16.41 12.07
N TYR A 152 1.64 16.16 11.28
CA TYR A 152 0.31 16.65 11.56
C TYR A 152 -0.30 15.94 12.77
N GLU A 153 -0.21 14.61 12.83
CA GLU A 153 -0.69 13.80 13.95
C GLU A 153 0.40 12.83 14.43
N PRO A 154 1.12 13.21 15.51
CA PRO A 154 2.19 12.41 16.08
C PRO A 154 1.79 10.99 16.51
N ALA A 155 0.52 10.80 16.87
CA ALA A 155 -0.06 9.51 17.27
C ALA A 155 -0.04 8.47 16.13
N LEU A 156 -0.22 8.91 14.88
CA LEU A 156 -0.27 8.01 13.70
C LEU A 156 1.11 7.41 13.36
N ARG A 157 2.19 7.90 13.97
CA ARG A 157 3.54 7.45 13.66
C ARG A 157 3.75 5.97 13.94
N SER A 158 3.15 5.41 15.00
CA SER A 158 3.27 3.98 15.33
C SER A 158 2.76 3.10 14.20
N ALA A 159 1.54 3.37 13.71
CA ALA A 159 0.91 2.65 12.60
C ALA A 159 1.72 2.79 11.29
N VAL A 160 2.09 4.03 10.93
CA VAL A 160 2.85 4.30 9.70
C VAL A 160 4.27 3.70 9.75
N LYS A 161 4.88 3.60 10.95
CA LYS A 161 6.17 2.95 11.16
C LYS A 161 6.06 1.43 11.03
N ALA A 162 5.00 0.83 11.56
CA ALA A 162 4.76 -0.61 11.46
C ALA A 162 4.69 -1.06 10.00
N GLU A 163 4.02 -0.30 9.14
CA GLU A 163 3.93 -0.58 7.70
C GLU A 163 5.18 -0.15 6.89
N GLY A 164 6.20 0.42 7.54
CA GLY A 164 7.49 0.75 6.91
C GLY A 164 7.47 1.97 5.98
N PHE A 165 6.44 2.82 6.00
CA PHE A 165 6.37 4.00 5.11
C PHE A 165 7.29 5.17 5.50
N LEU A 166 7.76 5.19 6.76
CA LEU A 166 8.74 6.15 7.25
C LEU A 166 10.18 5.82 6.83
N THR A 167 10.44 4.62 6.33
CA THR A 167 11.77 4.25 5.85
C THR A 167 11.93 4.68 4.39
N ARG A 168 12.99 5.45 4.11
CA ARG A 168 13.34 5.82 2.73
C ARG A 168 13.84 4.58 1.98
N ASP A 169 13.32 4.35 0.78
CA ASP A 169 13.88 3.37 -0.17
C ASP A 169 15.28 3.84 -0.61
N SER A 170 16.31 3.14 -0.11
CA SER A 170 17.73 3.46 -0.34
C SER A 170 18.24 3.00 -1.70
N ARG A 171 17.44 2.26 -2.49
CA ARG A 171 17.87 1.71 -3.78
C ARG A 171 18.13 2.84 -4.78
N VAL A 172 19.35 2.86 -5.30
CA VAL A 172 19.82 3.80 -6.36
C VAL A 172 20.45 2.97 -7.48
N VAL A 173 20.46 3.51 -8.70
CA VAL A 173 21.07 2.84 -9.85
C VAL A 173 22.58 2.74 -9.64
N GLU A 174 23.11 1.52 -9.67
CA GLU A 174 24.55 1.29 -9.59
C GLU A 174 25.25 1.85 -10.84
N ARG A 175 26.40 2.50 -10.63
CA ARG A 175 27.23 3.00 -11.74
C ARG A 175 27.73 1.86 -12.63
N LYS A 176 28.00 2.18 -13.89
CA LYS A 176 28.72 1.26 -14.79
C LYS A 176 30.15 1.05 -14.28
N LYS A 177 30.56 -0.22 -14.18
CA LYS A 177 31.94 -0.60 -13.82
C LYS A 177 32.75 -0.82 -15.11
N TYR A 178 34.04 -0.50 -15.07
CA TYR A 178 34.94 -0.75 -16.21
C TYR A 178 35.02 -2.25 -16.50
N GLY A 179 35.30 -2.61 -17.75
CA GLY A 179 35.35 -4.01 -18.20
C GLY A 179 33.99 -4.74 -18.23
N LYS A 180 32.88 -4.06 -17.92
CA LYS A 180 31.52 -4.62 -17.95
C LYS A 180 30.60 -3.83 -18.88
N ALA A 181 29.65 -4.54 -19.51
CA ALA A 181 28.66 -3.94 -20.39
C ALA A 181 27.65 -3.06 -19.61
N LYS A 182 27.28 -3.48 -18.38
CA LYS A 182 26.43 -2.72 -17.44
C LYS A 182 27.03 -2.80 -16.02
N ALA A 183 26.29 -2.39 -14.98
CA ALA A 183 26.75 -2.45 -13.59
C ALA A 183 27.30 -3.83 -13.18
N ARG A 184 26.62 -4.91 -13.61
CA ARG A 184 27.02 -6.31 -13.31
C ARG A 184 27.25 -7.19 -14.54
N LYS A 185 26.57 -6.92 -15.66
CA LYS A 185 26.63 -7.73 -16.91
C LYS A 185 28.05 -7.69 -17.50
N SER A 186 28.73 -8.84 -17.50
CA SER A 186 30.01 -9.05 -18.19
C SER A 186 29.78 -9.42 -19.66
N PHE A 187 30.83 -9.28 -20.47
CA PHE A 187 30.88 -9.90 -21.80
C PHE A 187 31.06 -11.42 -21.66
N GLN A 188 30.79 -12.16 -22.73
CA GLN A 188 31.02 -13.60 -22.75
C GLN A 188 32.52 -13.89 -22.61
N PHE A 189 32.88 -14.80 -21.70
CA PHE A 189 34.27 -15.22 -21.48
C PHE A 189 34.60 -16.42 -22.38
N SER A 190 35.72 -16.36 -23.09
CA SER A 190 36.27 -17.50 -23.85
C SER A 190 37.42 -18.13 -23.06
N LYS A 191 37.28 -19.41 -22.69
CA LYS A 191 38.23 -20.18 -21.85
C LYS A 191 39.31 -20.92 -22.67
N ARG A 192 39.60 -20.44 -23.88
CA ARG A 192 40.56 -21.10 -24.79
C ARG A 192 41.97 -21.05 -24.21
#